data_AF-A0A6F8TV81-F1
#
_entry.id   AF-A0A6F8TV81-F1
#
_cell.length_a   1.000
_cell.length_b   1.000
_cell.length_c   1.000
_cell.angle_alpha   90.00
_cell.angle_beta   90.00
_cell.angle_gamma   90.00
#
_symmetry.space_group_name_H-M   'P 1'
#
loop_
_entity.id
_entity.type
_entity.pdbx_description
1 polymer ?
#
loop_
_entity_poly.entity_id
_entity_poly.type
_entity_poly.pdbx_seq_one_letter_code
_entity_poly.pdbx_strand_id
1 'polypeptide(L)'
;MSTSVLNFFVGFVLPLSIVIISVYWTIRMTYSKRFIPTFTLMCLAIIAFFLPFLLARLDVIERGFGAGIQSIYFSGFLGLGVLVNVVVATSIKKNKENDIKL
;
A
#
# COMPACT_ATOMS: atom_id res chain seq x y z
N MET A 1 -26.17 -1.99 -5.38
CA MET A 1 -24.94 -1.52 -6.07
C MET A 1 -24.57 -2.56 -7.10
N SER A 2 -24.31 -2.21 -8.36
CA SER A 2 -23.96 -3.22 -9.37
C SER A 2 -22.57 -3.82 -9.07
N THR A 3 -22.38 -5.08 -9.42
CA THR A 3 -21.11 -5.81 -9.29
C THR A 3 -19.95 -5.10 -9.98
N SER A 4 -20.21 -4.42 -11.11
CA SER A 4 -19.24 -3.61 -11.83
C SER A 4 -18.75 -2.39 -11.03
N VAL A 5 -19.64 -1.69 -10.31
CA VAL A 5 -19.25 -0.56 -9.47
C VAL A 5 -18.46 -1.06 -8.25
N LEU A 6 -18.86 -2.18 -7.65
CA LEU A 6 -18.14 -2.77 -6.52
C LEU A 6 -16.72 -3.21 -6.90
N ASN A 7 -16.56 -3.84 -8.06
CA ASN A 7 -15.25 -4.25 -8.60
C ASN A 7 -14.35 -3.05 -8.89
N PHE A 8 -14.90 -1.94 -9.37
CA PHE A 8 -14.12 -0.71 -9.59
C PHE A 8 -13.61 -0.13 -8.26
N PHE A 9 -14.47 -0.06 -7.24
CA PHE A 9 -14.08 0.47 -5.92
C PHE A 9 -13.02 -0.39 -5.24
N VAL A 10 -13.22 -1.70 -5.18
CA VAL A 10 -12.29 -2.61 -4.50
C VAL A 10 -11.01 -2.83 -5.31
N GLY A 11 -11.13 -2.93 -6.64
CA GLY A 11 -10.01 -3.17 -7.54
C GLY A 11 -9.10 -1.96 -7.70
N PHE A 12 -9.65 -0.75 -7.77
CA PHE A 12 -8.85 0.43 -8.13
C PHE A 12 -8.83 1.51 -7.04
N VAL A 13 -10.01 1.96 -6.58
CA VAL A 13 -10.11 3.10 -5.66
C VAL A 13 -9.47 2.78 -4.31
N LEU A 14 -9.71 1.58 -3.79
CA LEU A 14 -9.21 1.14 -2.49
C LEU A 14 -7.67 1.07 -2.45
N PRO A 15 -6.97 0.33 -3.34
CA PRO A 15 -5.50 0.30 -3.32
C PRO A 15 -4.90 1.69 -3.57
N LEU A 16 -5.49 2.50 -4.46
CA LEU A 16 -5.05 3.87 -4.69
C LEU A 16 -5.16 4.74 -3.43
N SER A 17 -6.28 4.65 -2.71
CA SER A 17 -6.50 5.41 -1.47
C SER A 17 -5.49 5.07 -0.38
N ILE A 18 -5.10 3.79 -0.26
CA ILE A 18 -4.07 3.33 0.69
C ILE A 18 -2.72 3.97 0.38
N VAL A 19 -2.35 4.03 -0.90
CA VAL A 19 -1.09 4.67 -1.33
C VAL A 19 -1.12 6.16 -0.98
N ILE A 20 -2.21 6.87 -1.30
CA ILE A 20 -2.36 8.31 -1.00
C ILE A 20 -2.25 8.58 0.49
N ILE A 21 -2.97 7.81 1.32
CA ILE A 21 -2.94 7.96 2.78
C ILE A 21 -1.53 7.73 3.32
N SER A 22 -0.84 6.72 2.81
CA SER A 22 0.53 6.41 3.26
C SER A 22 1.53 7.49 2.85
N VAL A 23 1.43 8.02 1.62
CA VAL A 23 2.26 9.15 1.18
C VAL A 23 1.99 10.39 2.03
N TYR A 24 0.73 10.72 2.29
CA TYR A 24 0.37 11.82 3.17
C TYR A 24 0.95 11.63 4.57
N TRP A 25 0.92 10.40 5.09
CA TRP A 25 1.51 10.06 6.37
C TRP A 25 3.03 10.26 6.37
N THR A 26 3.75 9.82 5.33
CA THR A 26 5.20 10.01 5.15
C THR A 26 5.62 11.48 5.09
N ILE A 27 4.77 12.34 4.52
CA ILE A 27 5.01 13.78 4.48
C ILE A 27 4.88 14.38 5.89
N ARG A 28 3.85 13.97 6.64
CA ARG A 28 3.53 14.53 7.97
C ARG A 28 4.41 13.99 9.10
N MET A 29 5.07 12.85 8.91
CA MET A 29 5.86 12.20 9.95
C MET A 29 7.24 12.85 10.16
N THR A 30 7.71 12.88 11.40
CA THR A 30 9.05 13.35 11.77
C THR A 30 10.13 12.54 11.06
N TYR A 31 11.22 13.19 10.63
CA TYR A 31 12.29 12.59 9.83
C TYR A 31 12.83 11.26 10.38
N SER A 32 12.98 11.15 11.70
CA SER A 32 13.46 9.95 12.39
C SER A 32 12.57 8.71 12.19
N LYS A 33 11.27 8.91 11.98
CA LYS A 33 10.25 7.85 11.90
C LYS A 33 9.70 7.64 10.50
N ARG A 34 10.30 8.27 9.50
CA ARG A 34 9.74 8.38 8.15
C ARG A 34 9.71 7.09 7.33
N PHE A 35 10.49 6.08 7.72
CA PHE A 35 10.43 4.76 7.09
C PHE A 35 9.28 3.89 7.62
N ILE A 36 8.58 4.31 8.68
CA ILE A 36 7.45 3.54 9.23
C ILE A 36 6.30 3.38 8.21
N PRO A 37 5.83 4.43 7.51
CA PRO A 37 4.78 4.26 6.51
C PRO A 37 5.22 3.40 5.34
N THR A 38 6.49 3.52 4.91
CA THR A 38 7.09 2.65 3.88
C THR A 38 7.09 1.19 4.32
N PHE A 39 7.52 0.92 5.56
CA PHE A 39 7.54 -0.44 6.11
C PHE A 39 6.12 -1.00 6.26
N THR A 40 5.17 -0.19 6.73
CA THR A 40 3.76 -0.56 6.84
C THR A 40 3.17 -0.94 5.47
N LEU A 41 3.43 -0.13 4.43
CA LEU A 41 3.03 -0.44 3.06
C LEU A 41 3.68 -1.71 2.53
N MET A 42 4.95 -1.95 2.85
CA MET A 42 5.66 -3.16 2.44
C MET A 42 5.04 -4.41 3.08
N CYS A 43 4.74 -4.37 4.38
CA CYS A 43 4.00 -5.44 5.06
C CYS A 43 2.62 -5.66 4.43
N LEU A 44 1.88 -4.58 4.13
CA LEU A 44 0.60 -4.64 3.44
C LEU A 44 0.71 -5.26 2.04
N ALA A 45 1.74 -4.92 1.27
CA ALA A 45 1.97 -5.49 -0.06
C ALA A 45 2.24 -7.00 0.00
N ILE A 46 3.04 -7.45 0.99
CA ILE A 46 3.30 -8.87 1.22
C ILE A 46 2.00 -9.59 1.61
N ILE A 47 1.22 -9.03 2.54
CA ILE A 47 -0.06 -9.61 2.95
C ILE A 47 -1.02 -9.69 1.75
N ALA A 48 -1.15 -8.60 0.98
CA ALA A 48 -2.01 -8.54 -0.20
C ALA A 48 -1.60 -9.53 -1.29
N PHE A 49 -0.32 -9.90 -1.37
CA PHE A 49 0.14 -10.97 -2.26
C PHE A 49 -0.35 -12.34 -1.81
N PHE A 50 -0.24 -12.66 -0.51
CA PHE A 50 -0.64 -13.96 0.01
C PHE A 50 -2.16 -14.12 0.21
N LEU A 51 -2.88 -13.01 0.37
CA LEU A 51 -4.30 -13.00 0.71
C LEU A 51 -5.18 -13.74 -0.31
N PRO A 52 -5.03 -13.56 -1.65
CA PRO A 52 -5.82 -14.30 -2.63
C PRO A 52 -5.56 -15.81 -2.57
N PHE A 53 -4.33 -16.24 -2.31
CA PHE A 53 -4.03 -17.67 -2.15
C PHE A 53 -4.69 -18.27 -0.91
N LEU A 54 -4.73 -17.51 0.19
CA LEU A 54 -5.43 -17.92 1.41
C LEU A 54 -6.94 -18.03 1.16
N LEU A 55 -7.54 -17.03 0.52
CA LEU A 55 -8.97 -17.01 0.18
C LEU A 55 -9.35 -18.12 -0.80
N ALA A 56 -8.49 -18.41 -1.78
CA ALA A 56 -8.66 -19.52 -2.71
C ALA A 56 -8.59 -20.88 -1.98
N ARG A 57 -7.71 -21.02 -0.97
CA ARG A 57 -7.63 -22.23 -0.15
C ARG A 57 -8.87 -22.45 0.71
N LEU A 58 -9.54 -21.37 1.13
CA LEU A 58 -10.78 -21.41 1.91
C LEU A 58 -12.05 -21.51 1.03
N ASP A 59 -11.90 -21.70 -0.28
CA ASP A 59 -13.01 -21.74 -1.27
C ASP A 59 -13.90 -20.49 -1.26
N VAL A 60 -13.35 -19.34 -0.86
CA VAL A 60 -14.03 -18.04 -0.91
C VAL A 60 -13.98 -17.44 -2.32
N ILE A 61 -12.91 -17.71 -3.06
CA ILE A 61 -12.71 -17.27 -4.45
C ILE A 61 -12.30 -18.45 -5.33
N GLU A 62 -12.53 -18.33 -6.65
CA GLU A 62 -12.11 -19.35 -7.60
C GLU A 62 -10.60 -19.61 -7.53
N ARG A 63 -10.24 -20.88 -7.38
CA ARG A 63 -8.85 -21.33 -7.38
C ARG A 63 -8.27 -21.24 -8.80
N GLY A 64 -6.97 -20.93 -8.88
CA GLY A 64 -6.21 -20.98 -10.12
C GLY A 64 -5.72 -19.62 -10.61
N PHE A 65 -5.68 -19.44 -11.93
CA PHE A 65 -5.00 -18.31 -12.58
C PHE A 65 -5.55 -16.94 -12.18
N GLY A 66 -6.85 -16.83 -11.93
CA GLY A 66 -7.50 -15.60 -11.49
C GLY A 66 -6.99 -15.07 -10.14
N ALA A 67 -6.84 -15.96 -9.14
CA ALA A 67 -6.28 -15.60 -7.84
C ALA A 67 -4.80 -15.16 -7.96
N GLY A 68 -4.05 -15.79 -8.87
CA GLY A 68 -2.68 -15.38 -9.21
C GLY A 68 -2.62 -13.96 -9.78
N ILE A 69 -3.46 -13.64 -10.77
CA ILE A 69 -3.53 -12.28 -11.34
C ILE A 69 -3.89 -11.26 -10.27
N GLN A 70 -4.90 -11.53 -9.45
CA GLN A 70 -5.31 -10.62 -8.38
C GLN A 70 -4.18 -10.39 -7.36
N SER A 71 -3.43 -11.43 -6.99
CA SER A 71 -2.29 -11.30 -6.08
C SER A 71 -1.22 -10.36 -6.61
N ILE A 72 -0.82 -10.54 -7.87
CA ILE A 72 0.20 -9.71 -8.54
C ILE A 72 -0.31 -8.28 -8.70
N TYR A 73 -1.59 -8.13 -9.06
CA TYR A 73 -2.20 -6.81 -9.24
C TYR A 73 -2.17 -6.00 -7.94
N PHE A 74 -2.73 -6.54 -6.85
CA PHE A 74 -2.77 -5.82 -5.57
C PHE A 74 -1.38 -5.62 -4.97
N SER A 75 -0.52 -6.65 -4.97
CA SER A 75 0.82 -6.52 -4.41
C SER A 75 1.69 -5.58 -5.24
N GLY A 76 1.56 -5.62 -6.57
CA GLY A 76 2.29 -4.74 -7.49
C GLY A 76 1.90 -3.28 -7.31
N PHE A 77 0.60 -3.01 -7.17
CA PHE A 77 0.10 -1.65 -6.94
C PHE A 77 0.58 -1.07 -5.61
N LEU A 78 0.54 -1.86 -4.54
CA LEU A 78 1.08 -1.46 -3.24
C LEU A 78 2.62 -1.34 -3.27
N GLY A 79 3.30 -2.19 -4.04
CA GLY A 79 4.74 -2.11 -4.28
C GLY A 79 5.16 -0.81 -4.97
N LEU A 80 4.40 -0.33 -5.96
CA LEU A 80 4.57 1.01 -6.52
C LEU A 80 4.40 2.09 -5.44
N GLY A 81 3.42 1.92 -4.54
CA GLY A 81 3.24 2.79 -3.38
C GLY A 81 4.44 2.82 -2.43
N VAL A 82 5.13 1.69 -2.25
CA VAL A 82 6.39 1.62 -1.48
C VAL A 82 7.47 2.47 -2.16
N LEU A 83 7.64 2.33 -3.48
CA LEU A 83 8.63 3.12 -4.24
C LEU A 83 8.34 4.62 -4.13
N VAL A 84 7.09 5.03 -4.31
CA VAL A 84 6.69 6.44 -4.15
C VAL A 84 7.02 6.92 -2.74
N ASN A 85 6.72 6.14 -1.71
CA ASN A 85 7.05 6.52 -0.33
C ASN A 85 8.55 6.62 -0.07
N VAL A 86 9.37 5.73 -0.63
CA VAL A 86 10.83 5.85 -0.56
C VAL A 86 11.28 7.16 -1.20
N VAL A 87 10.82 7.46 -2.41
CA VAL A 87 11.17 8.71 -3.11
C VAL A 87 10.76 9.94 -2.30
N VAL A 88 9.56 9.96 -1.74
CA VAL A 88 9.07 11.07 -0.91
C VAL A 88 9.90 11.19 0.38
N ALA A 89 10.21 10.05 1.01
CA ALA A 89 10.99 10.02 2.24
C ALA A 89 12.41 10.57 2.04
N THR A 90 13.05 10.26 0.91
CA THR A 90 14.40 10.73 0.56
C THR A 90 14.44 12.14 0.00
N SER A 91 13.38 12.59 -0.69
CA SER A 91 13.36 13.88 -1.38
C SER A 91 13.13 15.06 -0.43
N ILE A 92 12.36 14.88 0.63
CA ILE A 92 12.15 15.94 1.61
C ILE A 92 13.39 15.98 2.51
N LYS A 93 14.18 17.06 2.47
CA LYS A 93 15.38 17.26 3.30
C LYS A 93 15.06 17.35 4.80
N LYS A 94 16.01 16.96 5.65
CA LYS A 94 15.92 17.15 7.11
C LYS A 94 15.81 18.65 7.38
N ASN A 95 14.62 19.14 7.72
CA ASN A 95 14.47 20.51 8.19
C ASN A 95 15.09 20.57 9.60
N LYS A 96 16.25 21.24 9.73
CA LYS A 96 16.97 21.38 11.02
C LYS A 96 16.19 22.22 12.05
N GLU A 97 15.06 22.79 11.67
CA GLU A 97 14.30 23.75 12.45
C GLU A 97 13.45 23.13 13.57
N ASN A 98 13.12 21.82 13.48
CA ASN A 98 12.30 21.14 14.49
C ASN A 98 13.10 20.42 15.60
N ASP A 99 14.44 20.53 15.61
CA ASP A 99 15.29 20.01 16.70
C ASP A 99 15.53 21.08 17.81
N ILE A 100 14.95 22.29 17.72
CA ILE A 100 15.25 23.41 18.65
C ILE A 100 14.14 23.65 19.69
N LYS A 101 13.00 22.95 19.64
CA LYS A 101 11.98 23.05 20.70
C LYS A 101 11.72 21.70 21.33
N LEU A 102 12.67 21.31 22.18
CA LEU A 102 12.47 20.35 23.25
C LEU A 102 12.61 21.11 24.58
#